data_AF-A0A838HHK5-F1
#
_entry.id   AF-A0A838HHK5-F1
#
_cell.length_a   1.000
_cell.length_b   1.000
_cell.length_c   1.000
_cell.angle_alpha   90.00
_cell.angle_beta   90.00
_cell.angle_gamma   90.00
#
_symmetry.space_group_name_H-M   'P 1'
#
loop_
_entity.id
_entity.type
_entity.pdbx_description
1 polymer ?
#
loop_
_entity_poly.entity_id
_entity_poly.type
_entity_poly.pdbx_seq_one_letter_code
_entity_poly.pdbx_strand_id
1 'polypeptide(L)'
;AYHSLEDRIVKSAFRDLAEPCICPPGLPVCGCGRIASGRLVTRGAVTAGAAEVAENPRARSARLRVLTRISDASGTAAGHPSRP
;
A
#
# COMPACT_ATOMS: atom_id res chain seq x y z
N ALA A 1 -10.02 4.82 7.69
CA ALA A 1 -11.28 4.59 6.94
C ALA A 1 -12.31 3.98 7.88
N TYR A 2 -13.54 4.49 7.88
CA TYR A 2 -14.63 3.95 8.69
C TYR A 2 -15.61 3.12 7.85
N HIS A 3 -15.65 3.38 6.55
CA HIS A 3 -16.49 2.67 5.60
C HIS A 3 -15.67 1.75 4.68
N SER A 4 -16.28 0.67 4.21
CA SER A 4 -15.64 -0.32 3.35
C SER A 4 -15.21 0.25 1.99
N LEU A 5 -15.96 1.22 1.44
CA LEU A 5 -15.63 1.90 0.19
C LEU A 5 -14.36 2.75 0.33
N GLU A 6 -14.25 3.52 1.41
CA GLU A 6 -13.06 4.31 1.72
C GLU A 6 -11.84 3.41 1.87
N ASP A 7 -11.96 2.32 2.63
CA ASP A 7 -10.87 1.37 2.84
C ASP A 7 -10.41 0.73 1.51
N ARG A 8 -11.35 0.47 0.59
CA ARG A 8 -11.02 -0.04 -0.75
C ARG A 8 -10.24 0.98 -1.56
N ILE A 9 -10.65 2.25 -1.56
CA ILE A 9 -9.97 3.33 -2.28
C ILE A 9 -8.55 3.50 -1.74
N VAL A 10 -8.39 3.57 -0.41
CA VAL A 10 -7.07 3.71 0.23
C VAL A 10 -6.20 2.48 -0.04
N LYS A 11 -6.77 1.26 0.02
CA LYS A 11 -6.05 0.02 -0.32
C LYS A 11 -5.50 0.06 -1.74
N SER A 12 -6.33 0.43 -2.72
CA SER A 12 -5.92 0.50 -4.13
C SER A 12 -4.82 1.55 -4.32
N ALA A 13 -5.03 2.77 -3.82
CA ALA A 13 -4.04 3.84 -3.93
C ALA A 13 -2.69 3.45 -3.28
N PHE A 14 -2.72 2.81 -2.11
CA PHE A 14 -1.50 2.39 -1.42
C PHE A 14 -0.76 1.27 -2.17
N ARG A 15 -1.50 0.37 -2.83
CA ARG A 15 -0.93 -0.65 -3.70
C ARG A 15 -0.28 -0.02 -4.93
N ASP A 16 -0.95 0.94 -5.56
CA ASP A 16 -0.42 1.61 -6.75
C ASP A 16 0.85 2.42 -6.45
N LEU A 17 0.93 3.01 -5.26
CA LEU A 17 2.12 3.74 -4.79
C LEU A 17 3.29 2.82 -4.43
N ALA A 18 3.01 1.62 -3.89
CA ALA A 18 4.01 0.65 -3.48
C ALA A 18 4.48 -0.25 -4.63
N GLU A 19 3.58 -0.58 -5.55
CA GLU A 19 3.80 -1.46 -6.70
C GLU A 19 3.24 -0.80 -7.97
N PRO A 20 3.90 0.24 -8.50
CA PRO A 20 3.38 0.99 -9.65
C PRO A 20 3.50 0.22 -10.97
N CYS A 21 4.17 -0.93 -10.97
CA CYS A 21 4.42 -1.75 -12.15
C CYS A 21 3.12 -2.34 -12.70
N ILE A 22 2.88 -2.12 -14.00
CA ILE A 22 1.72 -2.67 -14.74
C ILE A 22 2.12 -3.75 -15.75
N CYS A 23 3.39 -4.17 -15.77
CA CYS A 23 3.84 -5.19 -16.71
C CYS A 23 3.14 -6.52 -16.46
N PRO A 24 2.80 -7.28 -17.53
CA PRO A 24 2.29 -8.63 -17.38
C PRO A 24 3.31 -9.53 -16.66
N PRO A 25 2.86 -10.45 -15.79
CA PRO A 25 3.72 -11.46 -15.19
C PRO A 25 4.23 -12.38 -16.30
N GLY A 26 5.54 -12.50 -16.45
CA GLY A 26 6.17 -13.31 -17.50
C GLY A 26 7.22 -12.57 -18.34
N LEU A 27 7.34 -11.25 -18.23
CA LEU A 27 8.50 -10.55 -18.78
C LEU A 27 9.71 -10.70 -17.84
N PRO A 28 10.89 -11.08 -18.34
CA PRO A 28 12.10 -11.26 -17.52
C PRO A 28 12.63 -9.95 -16.92
N VAL A 29 12.24 -8.79 -17.49
CA VAL A 29 12.63 -7.45 -17.01
C VAL A 29 11.43 -6.50 -17.19
N CYS A 30 11.09 -5.67 -16.18
CA CYS A 30 10.08 -4.60 -16.39
C CYS A 30 10.62 -3.56 -17.38
N GLY A 31 9.86 -3.32 -18.45
CA GLY A 31 10.06 -2.18 -19.38
C GLY A 31 9.25 -0.93 -19.00
N CYS A 32 8.55 -0.98 -17.85
CA CYS A 32 7.62 0.05 -17.41
C CYS A 32 8.27 1.32 -16.84
N GLY A 33 9.52 1.25 -16.37
CA GLY A 33 10.29 2.39 -15.87
C GLY A 33 9.70 3.11 -14.64
N ARG A 34 8.63 2.56 -14.02
CA ARG A 34 7.98 3.18 -12.86
C ARG A 34 8.70 2.81 -11.58
N ILE A 35 8.87 3.80 -10.71
CA ILE A 35 9.55 3.67 -9.43
C ILE A 35 8.50 3.77 -8.33
N ALA A 36 8.54 2.85 -7.37
CA ALA A 36 7.68 2.90 -6.19
C ALA A 36 7.95 4.19 -5.41
N SER A 37 6.90 4.96 -5.14
CA SER A 37 6.98 6.22 -4.38
C SER A 37 6.59 6.05 -2.92
N GLY A 38 6.08 4.87 -2.56
CA GLY A 38 5.69 4.50 -1.21
C GLY A 38 6.15 3.11 -0.81
N ARG A 39 6.39 2.90 0.47
CA ARG A 39 6.57 1.58 1.08
C ARG A 39 5.44 1.34 2.07
N LEU A 40 4.75 0.20 1.93
CA LEU A 40 3.74 -0.23 2.89
C LEU A 40 4.40 -0.55 4.24
N VAL A 41 3.99 0.16 5.29
CA VAL A 41 4.44 -0.12 6.66
C VAL A 41 3.63 -1.28 7.24
N THR A 42 2.34 -1.31 6.94
CA THR A 42 1.39 -2.31 7.41
C THR A 42 0.90 -3.17 6.25
N ARG A 43 1.05 -4.49 6.34
CA ARG A 43 0.56 -5.46 5.33
C ARG A 43 -0.97 -5.50 5.21
N GLY A 44 -1.67 -5.18 6.30
CA GLY A 44 -3.12 -5.14 6.37
C GLY A 44 -3.62 -3.84 7.01
N ALA A 45 -4.94 -3.67 7.06
CA ALA A 45 -5.51 -2.62 7.89
C ALA A 45 -5.34 -2.99 9.37
N VAL A 46 -4.83 -2.06 10.17
CA VAL A 46 -4.82 -2.17 11.63
C VAL A 46 -6.21 -1.80 12.15
N THR A 47 -6.77 -2.64 12.99
CA THR A 47 -8.10 -2.46 13.60
C THR A 47 -7.97 -2.17 15.09
N ALA A 48 -8.95 -1.47 15.64
CA ALA A 48 -9.02 -1.18 17.08
C ALA A 48 -9.03 -2.48 17.91
N GLY A 49 -8.37 -2.44 19.07
CA GLY A 49 -8.34 -3.55 20.02
C GLY A 49 -9.65 -3.69 20.81
N ALA A 50 -9.86 -4.82 21.49
CA ALA A 50 -11.10 -5.06 22.24
C ALA A 50 -11.35 -4.03 23.36
N ALA A 51 -10.30 -3.58 24.06
CA ALA A 51 -10.41 -2.54 25.10
C ALA A 51 -10.79 -1.18 24.52
N GLU A 52 -10.18 -0.79 23.39
CA GLU A 52 -10.45 0.46 22.69
C GLU A 52 -11.88 0.49 22.11
N VAL A 53 -12.39 -0.65 21.64
CA VAL A 53 -13.79 -0.76 21.17
C VAL A 53 -14.78 -0.70 22.34
N ALA A 54 -14.41 -1.19 23.52
CA ALA A 54 -15.26 -1.10 24.71
C ALA A 54 -15.37 0.34 25.23
N GLU A 55 -14.26 1.11 25.20
CA GLU A 55 -14.24 2.52 25.57
C GLU A 55 -14.84 3.42 24.49
N ASN A 56 -14.61 3.10 23.21
CA ASN A 56 -15.14 3.82 22.06
C ASN A 56 -15.77 2.85 21.03
N PRO A 57 -17.09 2.63 21.11
CA PRO A 57 -17.80 1.75 20.18
C PRO A 57 -17.67 2.17 18.71
N ARG A 58 -17.41 3.46 18.42
CA ARG A 58 -17.21 3.95 17.04
C ARG A 58 -15.89 3.47 16.44
N ALA A 59 -14.91 3.12 17.26
CA ALA A 59 -13.61 2.60 16.82
C ALA A 59 -13.71 1.19 16.21
N ARG A 60 -14.80 0.45 16.44
CA ARG A 60 -15.02 -0.90 15.88
C ARG A 60 -14.81 -0.97 14.37
N SER A 61 -15.24 0.07 13.65
CA SER A 61 -15.17 0.11 12.18
C SER A 61 -13.92 0.83 11.66
N ALA A 62 -13.06 1.35 12.55
CA ALA A 62 -11.87 2.08 12.17
C ALA A 62 -10.83 1.11 11.59
N ARG A 63 -10.40 1.42 10.35
CA ARG A 63 -9.31 0.75 9.64
C ARG A 63 -8.19 1.75 9.39
N LEU A 64 -7.05 1.52 10.02
CA LEU A 64 -5.84 2.31 9.83
C LEU A 64 -4.92 1.62 8.81
N ARG A 65 -4.43 2.39 7.85
CA ARG A 65 -3.42 1.95 6.88
C ARG A 65 -2.29 2.98 6.88
N VAL A 66 -1.04 2.52 6.87
CA VAL A 66 0.13 3.39 6.89
C VAL A 66 1.08 3.07 5.74
N LEU A 67 1.54 4.11 5.06
CA LEU A 67 2.52 4.06 3.99
C LEU A 67 3.57 5.14 4.25
N THR A 68 4.84 4.76 4.13
CA THR A 68 5.96 5.69 4.24
C THR A 68 6.35 6.13 2.84
N ARG A 69 6.47 7.44 2.62
CA ARG A 69 7.04 7.98 1.38
C ARG A 69 8.53 7.66 1.33
N ILE A 70 8.98 7.10 0.22
CA ILE A 70 10.41 6.91 -0.05
C ILE A 70 10.90 8.16 -0.78
N SER A 71 11.85 8.87 -0.16
CA SER A 71 12.46 10.09 -0.72
C SER A 71 13.79 9.76 -1.38
N ASP A 72 13.83 8.75 -2.26
CA ASP A 72 15.05 8.47 -3.00
C ASP A 72 15.06 9.28 -4.29
N ALA A 73 15.55 10.52 -4.14
CA ALA A 73 16.08 11.32 -5.24
C ALA A 73 17.50 10.84 -5.58
N SER A 74 17.64 9.60 -6.05
CA SER A 74 18.85 9.11 -6.73
C SER A 74 18.47 7.89 -7.56
N GLY A 75 18.28 8.14 -8.85
CA GLY A 75 17.81 7.15 -9.79
C GLY A 75 18.78 5.98 -9.97
N THR A 76 18.22 4.82 -10.25
CA THR A 76 18.61 4.10 -11.46
C THR A 76 17.37 3.40 -11.97
N ALA A 77 17.00 3.69 -13.22
CA ALA A 77 16.00 2.97 -13.99
C ALA A 77 16.52 1.57 -14.37
N ALA A 78 16.91 0.77 -13.38
CA ALA A 78 17.29 -0.62 -13.57
C ALA A 78 16.09 -1.47 -13.16
N GLY A 79 15.56 -2.23 -14.11
CA GLY A 79 14.32 -3.01 -13.98
C GLY A 79 14.19 -3.70 -12.62
N HIS A 80 13.08 -3.41 -11.93
CA HIS A 80 12.68 -4.16 -10.75
C HIS A 80 12.53 -5.64 -11.14
N PRO A 81 12.96 -6.59 -10.29
CA PRO A 81 12.83 -8.01 -10.61
C PRO A 81 11.37 -8.35 -10.91
N SER A 82 11.15 -9.09 -12.00
CA SER A 82 9.84 -9.54 -12.42
C SER A 82 9.12 -10.25 -11.28
N ARG A 83 7.85 -9.90 -11.02
CA ARG A 83 7.00 -10.64 -10.08
C ARG A 83 6.97 -12.12 -10.50
N PRO A 84 7.14 -13.08 -9.58
CA PRO A 84 6.83 -14.49 -9.86
C PRO A 84 5.32 -14.68 -10.11
#